data_AF-A0A359M398-F1
#
_entry.id   AF-A0A359M398-F1
#
_cell.length_a   1.000
_cell.length_b   1.000
_cell.length_c   1.000
_cell.angle_alpha   90.00
_cell.angle_beta   90.00
_cell.angle_gamma   90.00
#
_symmetry.space_group_name_H-M   'P 1'
#
loop_
_entity.id
_entity.type
_entity.pdbx_description
1 polymer ?
#
loop_
_entity_poly.entity_id
_entity_poly.type
_entity_poly.pdbx_seq_one_letter_code
_entity_poly.pdbx_strand_id
1 'polypeptide(L)' 'MAGSRAVMSTSAVLRHGIEWFSNTEEGLLSWMEEHEYESVRQMRGSMSAQSVAEPAAFERANYMKVLSSYALRSSLR' A
#
# COMPACT_ATOMS: atom_id res chain seq x y z
N MET A 1 5.27 4.12 -3.12
CA MET A 1 4.94 3.18 -2.02
C MET A 1 5.47 3.65 -0.66
N ALA A 2 4.99 3.05 0.43
CA ALA A 2 5.23 3.47 1.82
C ALA A 2 6.69 3.35 2.34
N GLY A 3 7.62 2.79 1.56
CA GLY A 3 9.06 2.77 1.90
C GLY A 3 9.68 1.40 2.15
N SER A 4 8.92 0.30 2.01
CA SER A 4 9.44 -1.05 2.20
C SER A 4 10.61 -1.38 1.26
N ARG A 5 11.52 -2.24 1.73
CA ARG A 5 12.63 -2.81 0.95
C ARG A 5 12.37 -4.23 0.47
N ALA A 6 11.47 -4.94 1.14
CA ALA A 6 11.11 -6.32 0.83
C ALA A 6 9.64 -6.56 1.17
N VAL A 7 9.01 -7.49 0.46
CA VAL A 7 7.65 -7.94 0.73
C VAL A 7 7.67 -9.45 0.76
N MET A 8 6.89 -10.05 1.65
CA MET A 8 6.77 -11.49 1.80
C MET A 8 5.31 -11.90 1.66
N SER A 9 5.06 -13.03 1.02
CA SER A 9 3.72 -13.60 0.85
C SER A 9 3.76 -15.09 1.11
N THR A 10 2.94 -15.56 2.04
CA THR A 10 2.87 -16.98 2.42
C THR A 10 1.58 -17.60 1.93
N SER A 11 0.42 -17.06 2.34
CA SER A 11 -0.88 -17.62 1.99
C SER A 11 -1.15 -17.66 0.49
N ALA A 12 -0.69 -16.64 -0.26
CA ALA A 12 -0.89 -16.62 -1.71
C ALA A 12 -0.05 -17.70 -2.41
N VAL A 13 1.20 -17.88 -1.99
CA VAL A 13 2.09 -18.93 -2.50
C VAL A 13 1.54 -20.32 -2.17
N LEU A 14 1.04 -20.53 -0.96
CA LEU A 14 0.43 -21.81 -0.57
C LEU A 14 -0.82 -22.16 -1.40
N ARG A 15 -1.58 -21.16 -1.86
CA ARG A 15 -2.81 -21.37 -2.64
C ARG A 15 -2.59 -21.46 -4.14
N HIS A 16 -1.61 -20.72 -4.66
CA HIS A 16 -1.43 -20.52 -6.10
C HIS A 16 -0.10 -21.10 -6.63
N GLY A 17 0.73 -21.67 -5.75
CA GLY A 17 2.02 -22.21 -6.10
C GLY A 17 3.08 -21.12 -6.36
N ILE A 18 4.24 -21.55 -6.87
CA ILE A 18 5.39 -20.68 -7.10
C ILE A 18 5.16 -19.66 -8.23
N GLU A 19 4.29 -19.99 -9.20
CA GLU A 19 3.89 -19.11 -10.32
C GLU A 19 3.25 -17.79 -9.85
N TRP A 20 2.77 -17.74 -8.60
CA TRP A 20 2.27 -16.51 -8.00
C TRP A 20 3.31 -15.38 -8.00
N PHE A 21 4.61 -15.71 -7.90
CA PHE A 21 5.67 -14.70 -7.94
C PHE A 21 5.76 -14.03 -9.31
N SER A 22 5.71 -14.80 -10.41
CA SER A 22 5.73 -14.26 -11.78
C SER A 22 4.55 -13.32 -12.01
N ASN A 23 3.34 -13.74 -11.62
CA ASN A 23 2.13 -12.90 -11.74
C ASN A 23 2.23 -11.60 -10.93
N THR A 24 2.85 -11.67 -9.75
CA THR A 24 3.04 -10.50 -8.87
C THR A 24 4.09 -9.55 -9.44
N GLU A 25 5.16 -10.10 -10.04
CA GLU A 25 6.20 -9.32 -10.71
C GLU A 25 5.63 -8.57 -11.92
N GLU A 26 4.90 -9.27 -12.81
CA GLU A 26 4.25 -8.65 -13.96
C GLU A 26 3.27 -7.55 -13.54
N GLY A 27 2.41 -7.83 -12.55
CA GLY A 27 1.47 -6.83 -12.03
C GLY A 27 2.17 -5.61 -11.42
N LEU A 28 3.31 -5.80 -10.75
CA LEU A 28 4.12 -4.70 -10.24
C LEU A 28 4.73 -3.87 -11.36
N LEU A 29 5.26 -4.50 -12.41
CA LEU A 29 5.84 -3.82 -13.57
C LEU A 29 4.79 -2.98 -14.31
N SER A 30 3.62 -3.56 -14.61
CA SER A 30 2.52 -2.82 -15.24
C SER A 30 2.06 -1.62 -14.41
N TRP A 31 1.95 -1.79 -13.10
CA TRP A 31 1.58 -0.69 -12.20
C TRP A 31 2.65 0.41 -12.18
N MET A 32 3.94 0.03 -12.19
CA MET A 32 5.06 0.98 -12.26
C MET A 32 5.06 1.78 -13.56
N GLU A 33 4.79 1.13 -14.70
CA GLU A 33 4.65 1.80 -16.00
C GLU A 33 3.50 2.82 -15.98
N GLU A 34 2.32 2.43 -15.50
CA GLU A 34 1.15 3.31 -15.39
C GLU A 34 1.41 4.55 -14.52
N HIS A 35 2.24 4.42 -13.49
CA HIS A 35 2.56 5.48 -12.54
C HIS A 35 3.92 6.14 -12.80
N GLU A 36 4.50 5.92 -13.99
CA GLU A 36 5.75 6.57 -14.45
C GLU A 36 6.96 6.34 -13.53
N TYR A 37 7.04 5.15 -12.91
CA TYR A 37 8.20 4.72 -12.14
C TYR A 37 9.15 3.87 -12.99
N GLU A 38 10.36 4.39 -13.21
CA GLU A 38 11.43 3.67 -13.92
C GLU A 38 12.15 2.66 -13.02
N SER A 39 12.03 2.79 -11.70
CA SER A 39 12.68 1.88 -10.75
C SER A 39 11.97 1.75 -9.41
N VAL A 40 12.16 0.60 -8.77
CA VAL A 40 11.72 0.38 -7.38
C VAL A 40 12.34 1.41 -6.43
N ARG A 41 13.56 1.90 -6.71
CA ARG A 41 14.20 2.96 -5.90
C ARG A 41 13.39 4.26 -5.95
N GLN A 42 12.91 4.66 -7.11
CA GLN A 42 12.07 5.85 -7.29
C GLN A 42 10.70 5.68 -6.60
N MET A 43 10.11 4.48 -6.71
CA MET A 43 8.83 4.17 -6.07
C MET A 43 8.90 4.14 -4.53
N ARG A 44 10.03 3.76 -3.95
CA ARG A 44 10.18 3.59 -2.50
C ARG A 44 10.07 4.93 -1.77
N GLY A 45 9.09 5.03 -0.88
CA GLY A 45 8.87 6.22 -0.06
C GLY A 45 7.98 7.29 -0.73
N SER A 46 7.57 7.11 -1.99
CA SER A 46 6.73 8.09 -2.68
C SER A 46 5.33 8.29 -2.06
N MET A 47 4.89 7.37 -1.20
CA MET A 47 3.65 7.48 -0.41
C MET A 47 3.90 7.46 1.10
N SER A 48 5.14 7.75 1.52
CA SER A 48 5.44 7.93 2.95
C SER A 48 4.70 9.13 3.49
N ALA A 49 4.25 9.08 4.74
CA ALA A 49 3.70 10.25 5.43
C ALA A 49 4.71 11.42 5.48
N GLN A 50 6.01 11.12 5.41
CA GLN A 50 7.08 12.12 5.31
C GLN A 50 7.11 12.85 3.95
N SER A 51 6.54 12.24 2.91
CA SER A 51 6.52 12.77 1.54
C SER A 51 5.22 13.52 1.22
N VAL A 52 4.32 13.68 2.20
CA VAL A 52 3.06 14.43 2.06
C VAL A 52 3.32 15.93 2.19
N ALA A 53 2.70 16.72 1.32
CA ALA A 53 2.84 18.17 1.32
C ALA A 53 2.32 18.84 2.61
N GLU A 54 1.25 18.28 3.21
CA GLU A 54 0.65 18.80 4.45
C GLU A 54 0.43 17.67 5.48
N PRO A 55 1.43 17.35 6.31
CA PRO A 55 1.38 16.23 7.26
C PRO A 55 0.21 16.32 8.25
N ALA A 56 -0.08 17.53 8.76
CA ALA A 56 -1.16 17.75 9.72
C ALA A 56 -2.55 17.46 9.14
N ALA A 57 -2.78 17.77 7.86
CA ALA A 57 -4.03 17.44 7.17
C ALA A 57 -4.16 15.93 6.94
N PHE A 58 -3.07 15.27 6.53
CA PHE A 58 -3.02 13.82 6.34
C PHE A 58 -3.28 13.04 7.65
N GLU A 59 -2.65 13.47 8.76
CA GLU A 59 -2.88 12.88 10.09
C GLU A 59 -4.32 13.07 10.55
N ARG A 60 -4.88 14.29 10.42
CA ARG A 60 -6.26 14.58 10.81
C ARG A 60 -7.26 13.76 10.01
N ALA A 61 -7.07 13.63 8.69
CA ALA A 61 -7.93 12.82 7.84
C ALA A 61 -7.89 11.34 8.24
N ASN A 62 -6.70 10.79 8.50
CA ASN A 62 -6.55 9.41 8.99
C ASN A 62 -7.19 9.22 10.36
N TYR A 63 -7.02 10.17 11.28
CA TYR A 63 -7.63 10.13 12.61
C TYR A 63 -9.16 10.12 12.54
N MET A 64 -9.76 11.01 11.74
CA MET A 64 -11.22 11.04 11.52
C MET A 64 -11.74 9.74 10.92
N LYS A 65 -11.01 9.15 9.95
CA LYS A 65 -11.36 7.86 9.33
C LYS A 65 -11.34 6.70 10.34
N VAL A 66 -10.35 6.67 11.24
CA VAL A 66 -10.27 5.64 12.28
C VAL A 66 -11.45 5.79 13.24
N LEU A 67 -11.69 7.00 13.75
CA LEU A 67 -12.81 7.26 14.67
C LEU A 67 -14.17 6.88 14.08
N SER A 68 -14.45 7.27 12.83
CA SER A 68 -15.72 6.95 12.18
C SER A 68 -15.92 5.43 12.02
N SER A 69 -14.84 4.67 11.78
CA SER A 69 -14.92 3.21 11.68
C SER A 69 -15.34 2.54 12.99
N TYR A 70 -15.00 3.12 14.15
CA TYR A 70 -15.44 2.61 15.46
C TYR A 70 -16.85 3.06 15.78
N ALA A 71 -17.21 4.32 15.52
CA ALA A 71 -18.57 4.83 15.71
C ALA A 71 -19.60 4.04 14.89
N LEU A 72 -19.28 3.74 13.62
CA LEU A 72 -20.16 2.96 12.73
C LEU A 72 -20.32 1.49 13.17
N ARG A 73 -19.30 0.90 13.81
CA ARG A 73 -19.39 -0.45 14.41
C ARG A 73 -20.17 -0.47 15.72
N SER A 74 -20.20 0.64 16.45
CA SER A 74 -20.98 0.76 17.68
C SER A 74 -22.48 0.89 17.45
N SER A 75 -22.92 1.41 16.29
CA SER A 75 -24.35 1.58 15.96
C SER A 75 -24.99 0.36 15.27
N LEU A 76 -24.19 -0.67 14.95
CA LEU A 76 -24.63 -1.93 14.34
C LEU A 76 -24.77 -3.08 15.37
N ARG A 77 -24.86 -2.75 16.67
CA ARG A 77 -25.14 -3.68 17.76
C ARG A 77 -26.40 -3.29 18.50
#